data_AF-A0A938RSJ0-F1
#
_entry.id   AF-A0A938RSJ0-F1
#
_cell.length_a   1.000
_cell.length_b   1.000
_cell.length_c   1.000
_cell.angle_alpha   90.00
_cell.angle_beta   90.00
_cell.angle_gamma   90.00
#
_symmetry.space_group_name_H-M   'P 1'
#
loop_
_entity.id
_entity.type
_entity.pdbx_description
1 polymer ?
#
loop_
_entity_poly.entity_id
_entity_poly.type
_entity_poly.pdbx_seq_one_letter_code
_entity_poly.pdbx_strand_id
1 'polypeptide(L)'
;MTHNISLHRGWLGRVITITVLSVFVPLTTTACFGTFPLARKVYRWNASVHSDKWIRWLVFLLINVIPVYAGAAILDMVFSNSVEFWTGRNPMAAAPGSTKLVEGPNGERALMTLREDRAIDVRITAPGVPEQRFVLVHEVDAIAAYDADGKLVARAGEGSDGEPTLLGAVIAR
;
A
#
# COMPACT_ATOMS: atom_id res chain seq x y z
N MET A 1 -30.21 36.73 -46.25
CA MET A 1 -29.03 35.93 -45.87
C MET A 1 -28.98 35.77 -44.35
N THR A 2 -29.64 34.77 -43.78
CA THR A 2 -29.67 34.53 -42.30
C THR A 2 -29.59 33.05 -41.92
N HIS A 3 -29.22 32.17 -42.85
CA HIS A 3 -29.37 30.72 -42.67
C HIS A 3 -28.18 29.99 -42.02
N ASN A 4 -27.09 30.67 -41.63
CA ASN A 4 -25.83 30.01 -41.25
C ASN A 4 -25.42 30.11 -39.77
N ILE A 5 -26.17 30.85 -38.94
CA ILE A 5 -25.79 31.09 -37.53
C ILE A 5 -26.30 29.97 -36.59
N SER A 6 -27.41 29.29 -36.94
CA SER A 6 -27.99 28.23 -36.08
C SER A 6 -27.19 26.93 -36.12
N LEU A 7 -26.61 26.58 -37.27
CA LEU A 7 -25.78 25.38 -37.46
C LEU A 7 -24.48 25.44 -36.64
N HIS A 8 -23.81 26.59 -36.60
CA HIS A 8 -22.59 26.77 -35.80
C HIS A 8 -22.86 26.71 -34.29
N ARG A 9 -23.98 27.25 -33.81
CA ARG A 9 -24.36 27.19 -32.39
C ARG A 9 -24.63 25.75 -31.93
N GLY A 10 -25.28 24.94 -32.77
CA GLY A 10 -25.58 23.54 -32.47
C GLY A 10 -24.37 22.61 -32.54
N TRP A 11 -23.47 22.81 -33.51
CA TRP A 11 -22.23 22.04 -33.61
C TRP A 11 -21.27 22.37 -32.46
N LEU A 12 -21.07 23.66 -32.15
CA LEU A 12 -20.21 24.08 -31.05
C LEU A 12 -20.73 23.59 -29.70
N GLY A 13 -22.06 23.65 -29.48
CA GLY A 13 -22.70 23.09 -28.29
C GLY A 13 -22.46 21.59 -28.14
N ARG A 14 -22.60 20.81 -29.23
CA ARG A 14 -22.32 19.37 -29.24
C ARG A 14 -20.85 19.04 -28.97
N VAL A 15 -19.93 19.79 -29.57
CA VAL A 15 -18.49 19.63 -29.31
C VAL A 15 -18.18 19.93 -27.85
N ILE A 16 -18.72 21.01 -27.28
CA ILE A 16 -18.55 21.36 -25.87
C ILE A 16 -19.13 20.26 -24.97
N THR A 17 -20.34 19.74 -25.24
CA THR A 17 -20.94 18.65 -24.44
C THR A 17 -20.11 17.37 -24.52
N ILE A 18 -19.60 17.01 -25.71
CA ILE A 18 -18.75 15.83 -25.89
C ILE A 18 -17.41 16.00 -25.14
N THR A 19 -16.78 17.17 -25.24
CA THR A 19 -15.52 17.45 -24.53
C THR A 19 -15.71 17.48 -23.01
N VAL A 20 -16.79 18.07 -22.52
CA VAL A 20 -17.12 18.08 -21.09
C VAL A 20 -17.37 16.65 -20.59
N LEU A 21 -18.16 15.84 -21.31
CA LEU A 21 -18.36 14.42 -20.95
C LEU A 21 -17.05 13.63 -20.99
N SER A 22 -16.20 13.81 -22.01
CA SER A 22 -14.93 13.08 -22.10
C SER A 22 -13.92 13.43 -21.01
N VAL A 23 -14.00 14.65 -20.44
CA VAL A 23 -13.09 15.10 -19.37
C VAL A 23 -13.69 14.85 -17.98
N PHE A 24 -15.00 15.02 -17.79
CA PHE A 24 -15.63 14.84 -16.48
C PHE A 24 -15.93 13.38 -16.13
N VAL A 25 -16.27 12.53 -17.11
CA VAL A 25 -16.57 11.11 -16.84
C VAL A 25 -15.37 10.39 -16.21
N PRO A 26 -14.12 10.53 -16.70
CA PRO A 26 -12.93 9.95 -16.06
C PRO A 26 -12.64 10.52 -14.66
N LEU A 27 -12.96 11.79 -14.40
CA LEU A 27 -12.70 12.44 -13.11
C LEU A 27 -13.67 11.99 -12.02
N THR A 28 -14.88 11.54 -12.40
CA THR A 28 -15.87 10.97 -11.48
C THR A 28 -15.74 9.46 -11.30
N THR A 29 -14.98 8.79 -12.18
CA THR A 29 -14.51 7.42 -11.97
C THR A 29 -13.16 7.43 -11.26
N THR A 30 -13.10 7.98 -10.03
CA THR A 30 -12.13 7.50 -9.04
C THR A 30 -12.52 6.09 -8.58
N ALA A 31 -12.83 5.20 -9.52
CA ALA A 31 -13.04 3.80 -9.25
C ALA A 31 -11.64 3.19 -9.13
N CYS A 32 -11.18 3.08 -7.88
CA CYS A 32 -10.25 2.05 -7.43
C CYS A 32 -9.14 1.67 -8.43
N PHE A 33 -8.13 2.52 -8.62
CA PHE A 33 -6.83 1.99 -9.03
C PHE A 33 -6.42 0.98 -7.95
N GLY A 34 -6.56 -0.32 -8.23
CA GLY A 34 -6.29 -1.36 -7.24
C GLY A 34 -4.83 -1.31 -6.76
N THR A 35 -4.50 -1.99 -5.66
CA THR A 35 -3.20 -1.79 -5.01
C THR A 35 -2.02 -2.37 -5.79
N PHE A 36 -2.27 -3.08 -6.90
CA PHE A 36 -1.28 -3.76 -7.75
C PHE A 36 -0.20 -4.52 -6.94
N PRO A 37 -0.62 -5.44 -6.05
CA PRO A 37 0.30 -6.02 -5.09
C PRO A 37 1.33 -6.95 -5.73
N LEU A 38 0.98 -7.67 -6.80
CA LEU A 38 1.90 -8.56 -7.50
C LEU A 38 2.97 -7.75 -8.25
N ALA A 39 2.59 -6.75 -9.02
CA ALA A 39 3.50 -5.86 -9.73
C ALA A 39 4.45 -5.19 -8.74
N ARG A 40 3.94 -4.63 -7.63
CA ARG A 40 4.78 -4.06 -6.57
C ARG A 40 5.72 -5.10 -5.95
N LYS A 41 5.31 -6.36 -5.80
CA LYS A 41 6.16 -7.44 -5.31
C LYS A 41 7.29 -7.75 -6.29
N VAL A 42 7.01 -7.79 -7.60
CA VAL A 42 8.03 -7.97 -8.64
C VAL A 42 9.03 -6.80 -8.63
N TYR A 43 8.55 -5.56 -8.52
CA TYR A 43 9.43 -4.39 -8.40
C TYR A 43 10.31 -4.43 -7.16
N ARG A 44 9.76 -4.77 -5.99
CA ARG A 44 10.54 -4.92 -4.75
C ARG A 44 11.57 -6.03 -4.85
N TRP A 45 11.22 -7.14 -5.49
CA TRP A 45 12.17 -8.22 -5.74
C TRP A 45 13.33 -7.73 -6.60
N ASN A 46 13.07 -7.06 -7.73
CA ASN A 46 14.12 -6.49 -8.56
C ASN A 46 15.01 -5.50 -7.77
N ALA A 47 14.41 -4.67 -6.93
CA ALA A 47 15.15 -3.76 -6.05
C ALA A 47 16.04 -4.46 -5.02
N SER A 48 15.70 -5.69 -4.63
CA SER A 48 16.44 -6.49 -3.65
C SER A 48 17.57 -7.36 -4.24
N VAL A 49 17.68 -7.45 -5.58
CA VAL A 49 18.65 -8.35 -6.24
C VAL A 49 20.09 -7.95 -5.96
N HIS A 50 20.40 -6.65 -5.98
CA HIS A 50 21.74 -6.17 -5.70
C HIS A 50 21.72 -4.72 -5.21
N SER A 51 22.69 -4.34 -4.38
CA SER A 51 22.90 -2.96 -3.92
C SER A 51 23.49 -2.04 -5.00
N ASP A 52 24.03 -2.62 -6.07
CA ASP A 52 24.65 -1.87 -7.18
C ASP A 52 23.58 -1.43 -8.17
N LYS A 53 23.51 -0.13 -8.39
CA LYS A 53 22.51 0.51 -9.28
C LYS A 53 22.60 0.01 -10.73
N TRP A 54 23.79 -0.35 -11.22
CA TRP A 54 24.01 -0.79 -12.60
C TRP A 54 23.54 -2.23 -12.80
N ILE A 55 23.79 -3.10 -11.82
CA ILE A 55 23.28 -4.47 -11.83
C ILE A 55 21.75 -4.46 -11.76
N ARG A 56 21.18 -3.66 -10.86
CA ARG A 56 19.72 -3.49 -10.79
C ARG A 56 19.11 -2.96 -12.09
N TRP A 57 19.79 -2.03 -12.76
CA TRP A 57 19.34 -1.51 -14.06
C TRP A 57 19.43 -2.55 -15.18
N LEU A 58 20.50 -3.35 -15.22
CA LEU A 58 20.64 -4.44 -16.19
C LEU A 58 19.53 -5.49 -16.00
N VAL A 59 19.28 -5.89 -14.76
CA VAL A 59 18.19 -6.82 -14.41
C VAL A 59 16.83 -6.21 -14.78
N PHE A 60 16.62 -4.92 -14.52
CA PHE A 60 15.43 -4.21 -14.99
C PHE A 60 15.25 -4.29 -16.50
N LEU A 61 16.29 -4.09 -17.30
CA LEU A 61 16.21 -4.22 -18.76
C LEU A 61 15.82 -5.64 -19.18
N LEU A 62 16.44 -6.67 -18.61
CA LEU A 62 16.15 -8.08 -18.94
C LEU A 62 14.69 -8.46 -18.62
N ILE A 63 14.16 -8.00 -17.48
CA ILE A 63 12.76 -8.21 -17.05
C ILE A 63 11.76 -7.33 -17.83
N ASN A 64 12.23 -6.35 -18.61
CA ASN A 64 11.36 -5.64 -19.55
C ASN A 64 11.32 -6.29 -20.93
N VAL A 65 12.43 -6.89 -21.38
CA VAL A 65 12.50 -7.63 -22.66
C VAL A 65 11.58 -8.86 -22.61
N ILE A 66 11.62 -9.61 -21.53
CA ILE A 66 10.58 -10.61 -21.22
C ILE A 66 9.50 -9.84 -20.45
N PRO A 67 8.26 -9.68 -20.93
CA PRO A 67 7.31 -8.69 -20.40
C PRO A 67 6.70 -9.06 -19.03
N VAL A 68 7.54 -9.35 -18.02
CA VAL A 68 7.14 -9.81 -16.68
C VAL A 68 6.40 -8.71 -15.92
N TYR A 69 6.86 -7.45 -16.00
CA TYR A 69 6.15 -6.32 -15.36
C TYR A 69 4.75 -6.12 -15.96
N ALA A 70 4.64 -6.17 -17.28
CA ALA A 70 3.36 -6.04 -17.98
C ALA A 70 2.43 -7.21 -17.64
N GLY A 71 2.96 -8.44 -17.60
CA GLY A 71 2.20 -9.63 -17.20
C GLY A 71 1.71 -9.55 -15.75
N ALA A 72 2.57 -9.12 -14.81
CA ALA A 72 2.18 -8.92 -13.41
C ALA A 72 1.12 -7.82 -13.26
N ALA A 73 1.24 -6.72 -13.99
CA ALA A 73 0.27 -5.63 -13.98
C ALA A 73 -1.10 -6.06 -14.54
N ILE A 74 -1.12 -6.82 -15.64
CA ILE A 74 -2.36 -7.38 -16.21
C ILE A 74 -2.99 -8.38 -15.25
N LEU A 75 -2.19 -9.26 -14.64
CA LEU A 75 -2.69 -10.25 -13.69
C LEU A 75 -3.23 -9.58 -12.43
N ASP A 76 -2.58 -8.53 -11.92
CA ASP A 76 -3.14 -7.71 -10.85
C ASP A 76 -4.46 -7.07 -11.27
N MET A 77 -4.54 -6.50 -12.48
CA MET A 77 -5.77 -5.87 -12.97
C MET A 77 -6.94 -6.86 -13.03
N VAL A 78 -6.69 -8.08 -13.51
CA VAL A 78 -7.74 -9.09 -13.72
C VAL A 78 -8.06 -9.86 -12.44
N PHE A 79 -7.06 -10.21 -11.63
CA PHE A 79 -7.22 -11.10 -10.49
C PHE A 79 -7.08 -10.37 -9.16
N SER A 80 -5.91 -9.83 -8.83
CA SER A 80 -5.66 -9.27 -7.50
C SER A 80 -6.58 -8.10 -7.15
N ASN A 81 -6.72 -7.15 -8.07
CA ASN A 81 -7.56 -5.97 -7.92
C ASN A 81 -9.05 -6.37 -7.91
N SER A 82 -9.44 -7.38 -8.69
CA SER A 82 -10.80 -7.93 -8.65
C SER A 82 -11.11 -8.59 -7.31
N VAL A 83 -10.22 -9.42 -6.78
CA VAL A 83 -10.38 -10.05 -5.47
C VAL A 83 -10.42 -9.01 -4.36
N GLU A 84 -9.52 -8.01 -4.40
CA GLU A 84 -9.50 -6.92 -3.43
C GLU A 84 -10.80 -6.10 -3.48
N PHE A 85 -11.35 -5.83 -4.67
CA PHE A 85 -12.61 -5.12 -4.84
C PHE A 85 -13.80 -5.86 -4.19
N TRP A 86 -13.93 -7.17 -4.44
CA TRP A 86 -15.06 -7.94 -3.91
C TRP A 86 -14.92 -8.37 -2.46
N THR A 87 -13.69 -8.61 -1.98
CA THR A 87 -13.45 -9.19 -0.65
C THR A 87 -12.89 -8.20 0.37
N GLY A 88 -12.45 -7.02 -0.09
CA GLY A 88 -11.71 -6.04 0.72
C GLY A 88 -10.37 -6.56 1.25
N ARG A 89 -9.90 -7.71 0.74
CA ARG A 89 -8.67 -8.39 1.19
C ARG A 89 -7.71 -8.53 0.04
N ASN A 90 -6.45 -8.16 0.29
CA ASN A 90 -5.38 -8.33 -0.67
C ASN A 90 -4.92 -9.80 -0.67
N PRO A 91 -5.10 -10.56 -1.77
CA PRO A 91 -4.74 -11.98 -1.82
C PRO A 91 -3.23 -12.23 -1.74
N MET A 92 -2.42 -11.19 -1.94
CA MET A 92 -0.96 -11.25 -1.85
C MET A 92 -0.43 -10.75 -0.50
N ALA A 93 -1.31 -10.37 0.43
CA ALA A 93 -0.93 -10.03 1.79
C ALA A 93 -0.49 -11.27 2.57
N ALA A 94 0.21 -11.04 3.68
CA ALA A 94 0.62 -12.12 4.57
C ALA A 94 -0.63 -12.80 5.16
N ALA A 95 -0.65 -14.13 5.19
CA ALA A 95 -1.74 -14.88 5.80
C ALA A 95 -1.74 -14.68 7.32
N PRO A 96 -2.91 -14.68 7.99
CA PRO A 96 -2.96 -14.85 9.43
C PRO A 96 -2.13 -16.04 9.90
N GLY A 97 -1.48 -15.91 11.05
CA GLY A 97 -0.53 -16.88 11.60
C GLY A 97 0.88 -16.80 10.99
N SER A 98 1.11 -15.98 9.96
CA SER A 98 2.45 -15.80 9.41
C SER A 98 3.38 -15.05 10.36
N THR A 99 4.63 -15.51 10.43
CA THR A 99 5.69 -14.92 11.25
C THR A 99 6.78 -14.31 10.38
N LYS A 100 7.24 -13.11 10.72
CA LYS A 100 8.39 -12.45 10.10
C LYS A 100 9.43 -12.15 11.18
N LEU A 101 10.63 -12.69 10.98
CA LEU A 101 11.79 -12.38 11.81
C LEU A 101 12.60 -11.27 11.13
N VAL A 102 12.95 -10.23 11.89
CA VAL A 102 13.86 -9.17 11.50
C VAL A 102 15.04 -9.20 12.45
N GLU A 103 16.25 -9.33 11.91
CA GLU A 103 17.48 -9.30 12.69
C GLU A 103 18.16 -7.95 12.50
N GLY A 104 18.44 -7.28 13.62
CA GLY A 104 19.20 -6.05 13.69
C GLY A 104 20.71 -6.31 13.63
N PRO A 105 21.51 -5.29 13.27
CA PRO A 105 22.96 -5.42 13.10
C PRO A 105 23.70 -5.81 14.40
N ASN A 106 23.10 -5.55 15.56
CA ASN A 106 23.69 -5.78 16.88
C ASN A 106 23.18 -7.07 17.56
N GLY A 107 22.55 -7.99 16.81
CA GLY A 107 21.98 -9.23 17.35
C GLY A 107 20.58 -9.06 17.97
N GLU A 108 19.97 -7.89 17.79
CA GLU A 108 18.55 -7.65 18.08
C GLU A 108 17.68 -8.49 17.14
N ARG A 109 16.57 -9.03 17.63
CA ARG A 109 15.63 -9.83 16.85
C ARG A 109 14.21 -9.36 17.14
N ALA A 110 13.49 -8.96 16.10
CA ALA A 110 12.07 -8.66 16.17
C ALA A 110 11.28 -9.73 15.44
N LEU A 111 10.51 -10.53 16.18
CA LEU A 111 9.58 -11.51 15.64
C LEU A 111 8.18 -10.89 15.61
N MET A 112 7.64 -10.72 14.40
CA MET A 112 6.32 -10.16 14.16
C MET A 112 5.39 -11.29 13.70
N THR A 113 4.29 -11.52 14.41
CA THR A 113 3.29 -12.53 14.07
C THR A 113 1.97 -11.86 13.77
N LEU A 114 1.44 -12.06 12.56
CA LEU A 114 0.12 -11.55 12.19
C LEU A 114 -0.96 -12.47 12.79
N ARG A 115 -1.89 -11.91 13.55
CA ARG A 115 -3.01 -12.65 14.14
C ARG A 115 -4.24 -12.63 13.22
N GLU A 116 -5.18 -13.54 13.46
CA GLU A 116 -6.47 -13.63 12.77
C GLU A 116 -7.29 -12.34 12.82
N ASP A 117 -7.24 -11.61 13.94
CA ASP A 117 -7.91 -10.31 14.13
C ASP A 117 -7.16 -9.12 13.48
N ARG A 118 -6.08 -9.40 12.72
CA ARG A 118 -5.16 -8.43 12.11
C ARG A 118 -4.30 -7.62 13.08
N ALA A 119 -4.30 -7.95 14.37
CA ALA A 119 -3.27 -7.46 15.27
C ALA A 119 -1.92 -8.11 14.94
N ILE A 120 -0.82 -7.42 15.25
CA ILE A 120 0.53 -7.93 15.06
C ILE A 120 1.17 -8.08 16.43
N ASP A 121 1.44 -9.32 16.83
CA ASP A 121 2.26 -9.63 18.01
C ASP A 121 3.73 -9.37 17.66
N VAL A 122 4.36 -8.43 18.34
CA VAL A 122 5.78 -8.08 18.17
C VAL A 122 6.54 -8.52 19.41
N ARG A 123 7.53 -9.39 19.22
CA ARG A 123 8.46 -9.85 20.26
C ARG A 123 9.85 -9.36 19.91
N ILE A 124 10.42 -8.52 20.77
CA ILE A 124 11.76 -7.95 20.60
C ILE A 124 12.68 -8.64 21.60
N THR A 125 13.73 -9.28 21.10
CA THR A 125 14.79 -9.90 21.87
C THR A 125 16.11 -9.21 21.54
N ALA A 126 16.81 -8.70 22.55
CA ALA A 126 18.12 -8.10 22.38
C ALA A 126 19.10 -8.65 23.43
N PRO A 127 20.42 -8.72 23.12
CA PRO A 127 21.41 -9.21 24.08
C PRO A 127 21.41 -8.38 25.37
N GLY A 128 21.22 -9.03 26.51
CA GLY A 128 21.25 -8.37 27.83
C GLY A 128 20.01 -7.54 28.17
N VAL A 129 18.98 -7.53 27.31
CA VAL A 129 17.70 -6.86 27.56
C VAL A 129 16.61 -7.93 27.72
N PRO A 130 15.74 -7.84 28.74
CA PRO A 130 14.60 -8.73 28.85
C PRO A 130 13.73 -8.64 27.60
N GLU A 131 13.15 -9.77 27.20
CA GLU A 131 12.26 -9.82 26.05
C GLU A 131 11.09 -8.84 26.23
N GLN A 132 10.87 -7.98 25.23
CA GLN A 132 9.77 -7.03 25.22
C GLN A 132 8.68 -7.52 24.26
N ARG A 133 7.42 -7.44 24.69
CA ARG A 133 6.28 -7.86 23.88
C ARG A 133 5.31 -6.69 23.72
N PHE A 134 4.92 -6.45 22.47
CA PHE A 134 3.91 -5.46 22.11
C PHE A 134 2.89 -6.08 21.17
N VAL A 135 1.69 -5.54 21.19
CA VAL A 135 0.63 -5.84 20.23
C VAL A 135 0.34 -4.57 19.46
N LEU A 136 0.59 -4.58 18.16
CA LEU A 136 0.20 -3.50 17.26
C LEU A 136 -1.21 -3.78 16.75
N VAL A 137 -2.11 -2.82 16.94
CA VAL A 137 -3.48 -2.86 16.47
C VAL A 137 -3.67 -1.74 15.46
N HIS A 138 -4.17 -2.10 14.28
CA HIS A 138 -4.57 -1.12 13.29
C HIS A 138 -5.94 -0.56 13.66
N GLU A 139 -6.02 0.74 13.92
CA GLU A 139 -7.25 1.49 14.11
C GLU A 139 -7.63 2.19 12.80
N VAL A 140 -8.75 2.91 12.75
CA VAL A 140 -9.22 3.53 11.49
C VAL A 140 -8.23 4.59 11.00
N ASP A 141 -7.77 5.46 11.90
CA ASP A 141 -6.91 6.61 11.58
C ASP A 141 -5.55 6.56 12.29
N ALA A 142 -5.22 5.42 12.90
CA ALA A 142 -4.03 5.28 13.73
C ALA A 142 -3.54 3.84 13.83
N ILE A 143 -2.32 3.68 14.31
CA ILE A 143 -1.75 2.42 14.78
C ILE A 143 -1.48 2.59 16.27
N ALA A 144 -2.05 1.71 17.07
CA ALA A 144 -1.84 1.67 18.51
C ALA A 144 -0.98 0.47 18.91
N ALA A 145 -0.03 0.69 19.80
CA ALA A 145 0.81 -0.30 20.43
C ALA A 145 0.34 -0.51 21.88
N TYR A 146 0.04 -1.76 22.22
CA TYR A 146 -0.33 -2.19 23.57
C TYR A 146 0.76 -3.10 24.14
N ASP A 147 0.99 -3.03 25.45
CA ASP A 147 1.87 -3.94 26.18
C ASP A 147 1.21 -5.33 26.38
N ALA A 148 1.95 -6.30 26.90
CA ALA A 148 1.46 -7.63 27.25
C ALA A 148 0.24 -7.61 28.19
N ASP A 149 0.13 -6.58 29.04
CA ASP A 149 -0.98 -6.37 29.97
C ASP A 149 -2.19 -5.64 29.33
N GLY A 150 -2.15 -5.35 28.03
CA GLY A 150 -3.21 -4.63 27.32
C GLY A 150 -3.24 -3.12 27.59
N LYS A 151 -2.19 -2.58 28.23
CA LYS A 151 -2.05 -1.13 28.45
C LYS A 151 -1.53 -0.44 27.19
N LEU A 152 -2.13 0.68 26.81
CA LEU A 152 -1.67 1.50 25.68
C LEU A 152 -0.26 2.04 25.97
N VAL A 153 0.70 1.72 25.09
CA VAL A 153 2.08 2.21 25.13
C VAL A 153 2.21 3.45 24.26
N ALA A 154 1.77 3.37 23.00
CA ALA A 154 1.85 4.47 22.05
C ALA A 154 0.75 4.36 21.01
N ARG A 155 0.33 5.49 20.45
CA ARG A 155 -0.57 5.60 19.31
C ARG A 155 0.01 6.62 18.34
N ALA A 156 0.17 6.22 17.09
CA ALA A 156 0.63 7.09 16.01
C ALA A 156 -0.44 7.11 14.92
N GLY A 157 -0.71 8.28 14.36
CA GLY A 157 -1.71 8.46 13.30
C GLY A 157 -1.44 9.75 12.53
N GLU A 158 -2.40 10.16 11.72
CA GLU A 158 -2.27 11.38 10.93
C GLU A 158 -2.55 12.62 11.78
N GLY A 159 -1.61 13.58 11.78
CA GLY A 159 -1.77 14.88 12.42
C GLY A 159 -2.71 15.80 11.64
N SER A 160 -3.07 16.95 12.23
CA SER A 160 -3.95 17.93 11.59
C SER A 160 -3.40 18.52 10.28
N ASP A 161 -2.10 18.35 10.05
CA ASP A 161 -1.33 18.77 8.88
C ASP A 161 -1.09 17.64 7.86
N GLY A 162 -1.59 16.42 8.12
CA GLY A 162 -1.35 15.25 7.28
C GLY A 162 -0.03 14.53 7.57
N GLU A 163 0.77 15.02 8.51
CA GLU A 163 2.05 14.40 8.86
C GLU A 163 1.87 13.29 9.92
N PRO A 164 2.66 12.21 9.87
CA PRO A 164 2.62 11.18 10.89
C PRO A 164 2.97 11.76 12.26
N THR A 165 1.98 11.79 13.17
CA THR A 165 2.12 12.34 14.51
C THR A 165 1.84 11.27 15.56
N LEU A 166 2.58 11.34 16.66
CA LEU A 166 2.29 10.55 17.85
C LEU A 166 1.07 11.16 18.57
N LEU A 167 -0.09 10.52 18.41
CA LEU A 167 -1.37 10.96 18.99
C LEU A 167 -1.42 10.74 20.51
N GLY A 168 -0.56 9.88 21.04
CA GLY A 168 -0.35 9.74 22.48
C GLY A 168 0.67 8.64 22.79
N ALA A 169 1.45 8.81 23.86
CA ALA A 169 2.26 7.73 24.41
C ALA A 169 2.25 7.77 25.93
N VAL A 170 2.13 6.59 26.53
CA VAL A 170 2.44 6.39 27.93
C VAL A 170 3.85 5.81 27.95
N ILE A 171 4.84 6.66 28.18
CA ILE A 171 6.22 6.21 28.36
C ILE A 171 6.21 5.34 29.61
N ALA A 172 6.25 4.01 29.43
CA ALA A 172 6.53 3.09 30.50
C ALA A 172 7.98 3.38 30.94
N ARG A 173 8.12 3.86 32.18
CA ARG A 173 9.41 4.04 32.85
C ARG A 173 9.92 2.69 33.32
#